data_AF-W7FXC6-F1
#
_entry.id   AF-W7FXC6-F1
#
_cell.length_a   1.000
_cell.length_b   1.000
_cell.length_c   1.000
_cell.angle_alpha   90.00
_cell.angle_beta   90.00
_cell.angle_gamma   90.00
#
_symmetry.space_group_name_H-M   'P 1'
#
loop_
_entity.id
_entity.type
_entity.pdbx_description
1 polymer ?
#
loop_
_entity_poly.entity_id
_entity_poly.type
_entity_poly.pdbx_seq_one_letter_code
_entity_poly.pdbx_strand_id
1 'polypeptide(L)'
;MNNYLAFIFITILSLFIYISYIYTIQNVYLNNYSNIVRILLILFSIPFFICYYWSFAKCSIVNPGYVDDTWEINAEENNIPIEKRKIRNYVPNKYTICDKCDFLVRPERAHHCRTCNKCILKMDHHCPWIGTCVGEKNLKFFFLFLIYGFFTTSYISITMNCQYIYFISKNITAIESSYSDMNPYDLGIYNNWKAVFDEFTWKWFFPLNVECAQKTNYLYPLNDKYMNIINTDMNDFLLDNNNENIKEDGD
;
A
#
# COMPACT_ATOMS: atom_id res chain seq x y z
N MET A 1 24.18 11.20 -12.99
CA MET A 1 23.00 11.26 -13.90
C MET A 1 21.78 10.95 -13.05
N ASN A 2 20.79 11.85 -12.94
CA ASN A 2 19.52 11.47 -12.32
C ASN A 2 18.87 10.44 -13.24
N ASN A 3 18.53 9.27 -12.70
CA ASN A 3 17.91 8.23 -13.49
C ASN A 3 16.43 8.56 -13.66
N TYR A 4 16.08 9.28 -14.75
CA TYR A 4 14.71 9.63 -15.09
C TYR A 4 13.78 8.40 -15.17
N LEU A 5 14.33 7.21 -15.43
CA LEU A 5 13.56 5.96 -15.43
C LEU A 5 12.98 5.66 -14.06
N ALA A 6 13.75 5.86 -12.98
CA ALA A 6 13.26 5.64 -11.62
C ALA A 6 12.14 6.63 -11.28
N PHE A 7 12.31 7.89 -11.65
CA PHE A 7 11.28 8.92 -11.47
C PHE A 7 9.99 8.55 -12.20
N ILE A 8 10.07 8.24 -13.49
CA ILE A 8 8.91 7.87 -14.31
C ILE A 8 8.25 6.61 -13.76
N PHE A 9 9.02 5.58 -13.43
CA PHE A 9 8.50 4.33 -12.89
C PHE A 9 7.71 4.55 -11.59
N ILE A 10 8.27 5.26 -10.61
CA ILE A 10 7.59 5.52 -9.34
C ILE A 10 6.39 6.44 -9.53
N THR A 11 6.45 7.41 -10.44
CA THR A 11 5.29 8.24 -10.78
C THR A 11 4.15 7.41 -11.36
N ILE A 12 4.43 6.55 -12.35
CA ILE A 12 3.43 5.66 -12.95
C ILE A 12 2.85 4.72 -11.90
N LEU A 13 3.70 4.09 -11.07
CA LEU A 13 3.27 3.19 -10.01
C LEU A 13 2.37 3.90 -8.99
N SER A 14 2.76 5.11 -8.57
CA SER A 14 1.99 5.90 -7.60
C SER A 14 0.63 6.31 -8.15
N LEU A 15 0.58 6.75 -9.41
CA LEU A 15 -0.67 7.10 -10.08
C LEU A 15 -1.56 5.86 -10.27
N PHE A 16 -1.00 4.73 -10.70
CA PHE A 16 -1.73 3.49 -10.85
C PHE A 16 -2.38 3.06 -9.52
N ILE A 17 -1.61 2.98 -8.44
CA ILE A 17 -2.12 2.62 -7.11
C ILE A 17 -3.24 3.57 -6.68
N TYR A 18 -3.04 4.88 -6.84
CA TYR A 18 -4.04 5.86 -6.42
C TYR A 18 -5.31 5.80 -7.27
N ILE A 19 -5.18 5.66 -8.59
CA ILE A 19 -6.33 5.49 -9.50
C ILE A 19 -7.10 4.20 -9.18
N SER A 20 -6.40 3.08 -8.93
CA SER A 20 -7.03 1.82 -8.51
C SER A 20 -7.78 1.97 -7.19
N TYR A 21 -7.23 2.73 -6.22
CA TYR A 21 -7.93 3.05 -4.97
C TYR A 21 -9.22 3.84 -5.24
N ILE A 22 -9.17 4.92 -6.04
CA ILE A 22 -10.35 5.72 -6.38
C ILE A 22 -11.40 4.87 -7.10
N TYR A 23 -10.98 4.06 -8.08
CA TYR A 23 -11.85 3.13 -8.81
C TYR A 23 -12.54 2.17 -7.83
N THR A 24 -11.78 1.59 -6.89
CA THR A 24 -12.32 0.64 -5.91
C THR A 24 -13.36 1.30 -5.01
N ILE A 25 -13.11 2.52 -4.52
CA ILE A 25 -14.07 3.28 -3.70
C ILE A 25 -15.34 3.65 -4.48
N GLN A 26 -15.24 3.93 -5.78
CA GLN A 26 -16.41 4.29 -6.59
C GLN A 26 -17.22 3.08 -7.05
N ASN A 27 -16.57 1.91 -7.16
CA ASN A 27 -17.21 0.71 -7.66
C ASN A 27 -18.16 0.09 -6.62
N VAL A 28 -19.45 0.12 -6.93
CA VAL A 28 -20.54 -0.38 -6.07
C VAL A 28 -20.41 -1.88 -5.78
N TYR A 29 -19.80 -2.66 -6.67
CA TYR A 29 -19.59 -4.09 -6.44
C TYR A 29 -18.42 -4.37 -5.50
N LEU A 30 -17.50 -3.41 -5.31
CA LEU A 30 -16.32 -3.58 -4.45
C LEU A 30 -16.51 -2.98 -3.06
N ASN A 31 -17.47 -2.06 -2.89
CA ASN A 31 -17.85 -1.52 -1.59
C ASN A 31 -19.29 -1.02 -1.56
N ASN A 32 -19.92 -1.15 -0.39
CA ASN A 32 -21.30 -0.71 -0.15
C ASN A 32 -21.37 0.64 0.58
N TYR A 33 -20.34 1.48 0.46
CA TYR A 33 -20.35 2.80 1.09
C TYR A 33 -21.39 3.71 0.45
N SER A 34 -22.02 4.55 1.28
CA SER A 34 -22.89 5.61 0.76
C SER A 34 -22.09 6.62 -0.05
N ASN A 35 -22.74 7.33 -0.98
CA ASN A 35 -22.08 8.35 -1.80
C ASN A 35 -21.36 9.42 -0.96
N ILE A 36 -21.94 9.80 0.19
CA ILE A 36 -21.32 10.76 1.12
C ILE A 36 -20.00 10.19 1.67
N VAL A 37 -20.02 8.94 2.15
CA VAL A 37 -18.81 8.28 2.68
C VAL A 37 -17.74 8.16 1.61
N ARG A 38 -18.10 7.75 0.38
CA ARG A 38 -17.17 7.65 -0.75
C ARG A 38 -16.49 8.99 -1.04
N ILE A 39 -17.27 10.07 -1.10
CA ILE A 39 -16.75 11.43 -1.32
C ILE A 39 -15.79 11.83 -0.19
N LEU A 40 -16.17 11.63 1.07
CA LEU A 40 -15.33 11.97 2.22
C LEU A 40 -14.00 11.18 2.22
N LEU A 41 -14.05 9.87 1.91
CA LEU A 41 -12.86 9.02 1.86
C LEU A 41 -11.88 9.45 0.76
N ILE A 42 -12.39 9.91 -0.38
CA ILE A 42 -11.56 10.46 -1.47
C ILE A 42 -11.02 11.84 -1.10
N LEU A 43 -11.86 12.72 -0.55
CA LEU A 43 -11.42 14.06 -0.15
C LEU A 43 -10.31 14.00 0.90
N PHE A 44 -10.41 13.07 1.85
CA PHE A 44 -9.41 12.90 2.90
C PHE A 44 -8.12 12.21 2.40
N SER A 45 -8.18 11.43 1.31
CA SER A 45 -6.97 10.82 0.72
C SER A 45 -6.10 11.80 -0.06
N ILE A 46 -6.71 12.84 -0.64
CA ILE A 46 -6.04 13.80 -1.52
C ILE A 46 -4.83 14.48 -0.84
N PRO A 47 -4.94 15.05 0.38
CA PRO A 47 -3.80 15.69 1.04
C PRO A 47 -2.63 14.73 1.28
N PHE A 48 -2.91 13.48 1.70
CA PHE A 48 -1.86 12.49 1.89
C PHE A 48 -1.13 12.18 0.59
N PHE A 49 -1.87 11.94 -0.49
CA PHE A 49 -1.27 11.66 -1.79
C PHE A 49 -0.46 12.85 -2.32
N ILE A 50 -0.96 14.08 -2.18
CA ILE A 50 -0.24 15.30 -2.56
C ILE A 50 1.06 15.44 -1.76
N CYS A 51 1.00 15.32 -0.42
CA CYS A 51 2.19 15.44 0.43
C CYS A 51 3.22 14.34 0.13
N TYR A 52 2.77 13.10 -0.07
CA TYR A 52 3.60 11.97 -0.50
C TYR A 52 4.31 12.27 -1.83
N TYR A 53 3.54 12.59 -2.87
CA TYR A 53 4.08 12.78 -4.21
C TYR A 53 4.95 14.03 -4.31
N TRP A 54 4.57 15.12 -3.65
CA TRP A 54 5.38 16.33 -3.56
C TRP A 54 6.73 16.04 -2.91
N SER A 55 6.74 15.28 -1.81
CA SER A 55 7.98 14.90 -1.12
C SER A 55 8.86 14.01 -1.98
N PHE A 56 8.27 13.03 -2.66
CA PHE A 56 8.96 12.19 -3.65
C PHE A 56 9.59 13.02 -4.78
N ALA A 57 8.81 13.93 -5.37
CA ALA A 57 9.30 14.77 -6.47
C ALA A 57 10.46 15.66 -6.00
N LYS A 58 10.34 16.27 -4.82
CA LYS A 58 11.42 17.09 -4.25
C LYS A 58 12.66 16.24 -3.94
N CYS A 59 12.53 15.05 -3.38
CA CYS A 59 13.72 14.25 -3.05
C CYS A 59 14.44 13.71 -4.31
N SER A 60 13.70 13.44 -5.38
CA SER A 60 14.25 12.93 -6.65
C SER A 60 14.86 14.01 -7.56
N ILE A 61 14.26 15.21 -7.57
CA ILE A 61 14.63 16.28 -8.50
C ILE A 61 15.66 17.24 -7.89
N VAL A 62 15.55 17.54 -6.59
CA VAL A 62 16.47 18.47 -5.93
C VAL A 62 17.88 17.89 -5.92
N ASN A 63 18.86 18.72 -6.31
CA ASN A 63 20.28 18.38 -6.19
C ASN A 63 20.56 17.95 -4.74
N PRO A 64 21.07 16.72 -4.49
CA PRO A 64 21.26 16.19 -3.14
C PRO A 64 22.34 16.91 -2.34
N GLY A 65 23.11 17.79 -2.98
CA GLY A 65 24.26 18.47 -2.41
C GLY A 65 25.54 18.10 -3.12
N TYR A 66 25.58 18.15 -4.46
CA TYR A 66 26.85 18.00 -5.19
C TYR A 66 27.86 19.03 -4.66
N VAL A 67 29.05 18.56 -4.30
CA VAL A 67 30.19 19.42 -3.97
C VAL A 67 30.70 20.01 -5.27
N ASP A 68 30.83 21.34 -5.29
CA ASP A 68 31.47 22.08 -6.37
C ASP A 68 32.71 22.82 -5.85
N ASP A 69 33.50 23.37 -6.77
CA ASP A 69 34.78 24.01 -6.46
C ASP A 69 34.60 25.36 -5.74
N THR A 70 33.38 25.92 -5.73
CA THR A 70 33.10 27.18 -5.02
C THR A 70 33.28 27.01 -3.51
N TRP A 71 33.08 25.80 -2.99
CA TRP A 71 33.30 25.54 -1.57
C TRP A 71 34.76 25.79 -1.16
N GLU A 72 35.73 25.39 -1.99
CA GLU A 72 37.16 25.55 -1.67
C GLU A 72 37.53 27.03 -1.66
N ILE A 73 37.04 27.81 -2.62
CA ILE A 73 37.20 29.27 -2.66
C ILE A 73 36.59 29.92 -1.42
N ASN A 74 35.35 29.55 -1.05
CA ASN A 74 34.69 30.08 0.15
C ASN A 74 35.48 29.76 1.42
N ALA A 75 36.10 28.58 1.51
CA ALA A 75 36.93 28.22 2.65
C ALA A 75 38.20 29.08 2.72
N GLU A 76 38.86 29.33 1.60
CA GLU A 76 40.02 30.22 1.51
C GLU A 76 39.67 31.66 1.91
N GLU A 77 38.58 32.22 1.37
CA GLU A 77 38.11 33.59 1.69
C GLU A 77 37.78 33.77 3.18
N ASN A 78 37.26 32.73 3.83
CA ASN A 78 36.91 32.74 5.25
C ASN A 78 38.08 32.29 6.17
N ASN A 79 39.31 32.19 5.65
CA ASN A 79 40.50 31.73 6.38
C ASN A 79 40.32 30.37 7.07
N ILE A 80 39.54 29.48 6.47
CA ILE A 80 39.33 28.12 6.97
C ILE A 80 40.54 27.27 6.56
N PRO A 81 41.31 26.71 7.51
CA PRO A 81 42.54 26.00 7.18
C PRO A 81 42.26 24.67 6.48
N ILE A 82 42.58 24.59 5.19
CA ILE A 82 42.48 23.35 4.40
C ILE A 82 43.84 22.62 4.42
N GLU A 83 43.97 21.62 5.28
CA GLU A 83 45.09 20.70 5.23
C GLU A 83 44.89 19.70 4.06
N LYS A 84 45.59 19.91 2.93
CA LYS A 84 45.57 19.01 1.75
C LYS A 84 46.30 17.67 1.98
N ARG A 85 46.08 17.04 3.13
CA ARG A 85 46.63 15.73 3.48
C ARG A 85 45.69 14.66 2.94
N LYS A 86 46.24 13.58 2.37
CA LYS A 86 45.44 12.42 1.94
C LYS A 86 44.97 11.63 3.16
N ILE A 87 43.89 12.08 3.79
CA ILE A 87 43.25 11.39 4.90
C ILE A 87 42.30 10.34 4.31
N ARG A 88 42.60 9.05 4.57
CA ARG A 88 41.78 7.93 4.07
C ARG A 88 40.55 7.65 4.92
N ASN A 89 40.63 7.94 6.22
CA ASN A 89 39.57 7.65 7.20
C ASN A 89 38.78 8.91 7.54
N TYR A 90 37.51 8.76 7.92
CA TYR A 90 36.75 9.89 8.45
C TYR A 90 37.39 10.41 9.73
N VAL A 91 37.60 11.71 9.80
CA VAL A 91 38.06 12.42 11.01
C VAL A 91 37.17 13.66 11.15
N PRO A 92 36.53 13.88 12.31
CA PRO A 92 35.71 15.07 12.54
C PRO A 92 36.50 16.36 12.35
N ASN A 93 35.85 17.42 11.85
CA ASN A 93 36.44 18.73 11.57
C ASN A 93 37.68 18.67 10.64
N LYS A 94 37.75 17.67 9.76
CA LYS A 94 38.82 17.54 8.76
C LYS A 94 38.25 17.34 7.36
N TYR A 95 38.94 17.96 6.41
CA TYR A 95 38.69 17.77 4.98
C TYR A 95 39.40 16.53 4.47
N THR A 96 38.85 15.90 3.43
CA THR A 96 39.51 14.77 2.75
C THR A 96 39.66 15.09 1.27
N ILE A 97 40.35 14.25 0.49
CA ILE A 97 40.54 14.46 -0.95
C ILE A 97 39.85 13.34 -1.72
N CYS A 98 39.16 13.69 -2.82
CA CYS A 98 38.60 12.72 -3.75
C CYS A 98 39.51 12.54 -4.98
N ASP A 99 40.16 11.39 -5.09
CA ASP A 99 40.96 11.03 -6.26
C ASP A 99 40.14 10.75 -7.53
N LYS A 100 38.81 10.60 -7.40
CA LYS A 100 37.89 10.34 -8.52
C LYS A 100 37.20 11.60 -9.06
N CYS A 101 37.37 12.73 -8.39
CA CYS A 101 36.80 14.02 -8.80
C CYS A 101 37.94 15.03 -8.93
N ASP A 102 38.96 14.72 -9.74
CA ASP A 102 40.09 15.60 -10.02
C ASP A 102 40.76 16.20 -8.78
N PHE A 103 40.98 15.36 -7.77
CA PHE A 103 41.56 15.76 -6.47
C PHE A 103 40.79 16.85 -5.72
N LEU A 104 39.48 16.99 -5.98
CA LEU A 104 38.55 17.82 -5.24
C LEU A 104 38.73 17.63 -3.73
N VAL A 105 38.93 18.74 -3.02
CA VAL A 105 38.89 18.76 -1.55
C VAL A 105 37.43 18.55 -1.14
N ARG A 106 37.16 17.45 -0.44
CA ARG A 106 35.84 17.12 0.08
C ARG A 106 35.63 17.79 1.44
N PRO A 107 34.53 18.57 1.59
CA PRO A 107 34.04 19.03 2.88
C PRO A 107 33.86 17.88 3.88
N GLU A 108 33.79 18.23 5.16
CA GLU A 108 33.43 17.26 6.19
C GLU A 108 32.12 16.54 5.83
N ARG A 109 32.08 15.22 6.07
CA ARG A 109 30.94 14.32 5.79
C ARG A 109 30.54 14.20 4.32
N ALA A 110 31.29 14.79 3.39
CA ALA A 110 31.07 14.57 1.97
C ALA A 110 31.70 13.24 1.54
N HIS A 111 30.96 12.47 0.73
CA HIS A 111 31.43 11.18 0.20
C HIS A 111 31.25 11.11 -1.32
N HIS A 112 32.15 10.41 -2.00
CA HIS A 112 32.04 10.17 -3.43
C HIS A 112 31.05 9.03 -3.70
N CYS A 113 29.96 9.34 -4.41
CA CYS A 113 29.06 8.33 -4.92
C CYS A 113 29.56 7.83 -6.29
N ARG A 114 29.90 6.54 -6.37
CA ARG A 114 30.33 5.91 -7.63
C ARG A 114 29.25 5.96 -8.70
N THR A 115 27.99 5.76 -8.33
CA THR A 115 26.85 5.74 -9.28
C THR A 115 26.55 7.13 -9.84
N CYS A 116 26.59 8.17 -9.00
CA CYS A 116 26.39 9.55 -9.45
C CYS A 116 27.66 10.14 -10.09
N ASN A 117 28.82 9.51 -9.88
CA ASN A 117 30.16 9.98 -10.22
C ASN A 117 30.44 11.41 -9.72
N LYS A 118 30.01 11.70 -8.48
CA LYS A 118 30.12 13.02 -7.84
C LYS A 118 30.31 12.88 -6.33
N CYS A 119 30.98 13.85 -5.72
CA CYS A 119 30.98 14.01 -4.27
C CYS A 119 29.67 14.65 -3.81
N ILE A 120 29.05 14.09 -2.77
CA ILE A 120 27.78 14.53 -2.21
C ILE A 120 28.00 14.99 -0.77
N LEU A 121 27.57 16.20 -0.44
CA LEU A 121 27.53 16.77 0.90
C LEU A 121 26.64 15.94 1.80
N LYS A 122 27.15 15.61 2.99
CA LYS A 122 26.46 14.80 4.01
C LYS A 122 25.76 13.58 3.36
N MET A 123 26.48 12.89 2.48
CA MET A 123 25.94 11.76 1.74
C MET A 123 25.41 10.72 2.71
N ASP A 124 24.15 10.33 2.53
CA ASP A 124 23.56 9.22 3.28
C ASP A 124 23.72 7.93 2.46
N HIS A 125 23.07 7.85 1.29
CA HIS A 125 23.21 6.74 0.36
C HIS A 125 22.82 7.13 -1.08
N HIS A 126 23.15 6.27 -2.04
CA HIS A 126 22.54 6.32 -3.36
C HIS A 126 21.25 5.51 -3.33
N CYS A 127 20.12 6.12 -3.66
CA CYS A 127 18.82 5.46 -3.63
C CYS A 127 18.33 5.21 -5.05
N PRO A 128 18.26 3.94 -5.49
CA PRO A 128 17.79 3.60 -6.84
C PRO A 128 16.35 4.05 -7.10
N TRP A 129 15.50 4.07 -6.06
CA TRP A 129 14.08 4.37 -6.16
C TRP A 129 13.78 5.83 -6.48
N ILE A 130 14.63 6.76 -6.05
CA ILE A 130 14.50 8.20 -6.37
C ILE A 130 15.42 8.60 -7.53
N GLY A 131 16.21 7.65 -8.05
CA GLY A 131 17.13 7.85 -9.16
C GLY A 131 18.33 8.76 -8.87
N THR A 132 18.62 9.05 -7.60
CA THR A 132 19.70 9.96 -7.18
C THR A 132 20.19 9.66 -5.76
N CYS A 133 21.19 10.42 -5.28
CA CYS A 133 21.63 10.30 -3.89
C CYS A 133 20.65 10.95 -2.92
N VAL A 134 20.64 10.46 -1.70
CA VAL A 134 20.16 11.19 -0.53
C VAL A 134 21.38 11.86 0.11
N GLY A 135 21.31 13.17 0.28
CA GLY A 135 22.36 14.01 0.85
C GLY A 135 21.77 15.22 1.56
N GLU A 136 22.64 16.16 1.92
CA GLU A 136 22.26 17.32 2.75
C GLU A 136 21.00 18.06 2.28
N LYS A 137 20.91 18.34 0.98
CA LYS A 137 19.87 19.23 0.43
C LYS A 137 18.53 18.54 0.19
N ASN A 138 18.48 17.21 0.18
CA ASN A 138 17.24 16.46 -0.04
C ASN A 138 16.90 15.44 1.06
N LEU A 139 17.73 15.28 2.10
CA LEU A 139 17.49 14.36 3.22
C LEU A 139 16.15 14.62 3.91
N LYS A 140 15.77 15.88 4.13
CA LYS A 140 14.47 16.24 4.70
C LYS A 140 13.31 15.74 3.82
N PHE A 141 13.42 15.93 2.50
CA PHE A 141 12.37 15.50 1.56
C PHE A 141 12.29 13.97 1.50
N PHE A 142 13.43 13.28 1.56
CA PHE A 142 13.46 11.82 1.62
C PHE A 142 12.76 11.30 2.88
N PHE A 143 13.03 11.89 4.05
CA PHE A 143 12.35 11.52 5.29
C PHE A 143 10.84 11.77 5.23
N LEU A 144 10.40 12.93 4.72
CA LEU A 144 8.99 13.24 4.53
C LEU A 144 8.32 12.29 3.52
N PHE A 145 9.02 11.91 2.45
CA PHE A 145 8.54 10.93 1.49
C PHE A 145 8.22 9.58 2.16
N LEU A 146 9.08 9.10 3.05
CA LEU A 146 8.82 7.86 3.80
C LEU A 146 7.63 7.99 4.74
N ILE A 147 7.53 9.10 5.48
CA ILE A 147 6.41 9.36 6.42
C ILE A 147 5.08 9.44 5.68
N TYR A 148 5.00 10.27 4.64
CA TYR A 148 3.76 10.42 3.88
C TYR A 148 3.43 9.15 3.10
N GLY A 149 4.43 8.41 2.61
CA GLY A 149 4.23 7.10 1.99
C GLY A 149 3.60 6.11 2.97
N PHE A 150 4.07 6.06 4.22
CA PHE A 150 3.47 5.25 5.27
C PHE A 150 2.01 5.65 5.53
N PHE A 151 1.72 6.94 5.68
CA PHE A 151 0.34 7.39 5.92
C PHE A 151 -0.59 7.13 4.73
N THR A 152 -0.17 7.44 3.50
CA THR A 152 -0.95 7.17 2.29
C THR A 152 -1.26 5.68 2.14
N THR A 153 -0.25 4.81 2.29
CA THR A 153 -0.44 3.37 2.14
C THR A 153 -1.26 2.77 3.28
N SER A 154 -1.06 3.21 4.52
CA SER A 154 -1.87 2.79 5.67
C SER A 154 -3.33 3.22 5.50
N TYR A 155 -3.57 4.44 5.04
CA TYR A 155 -4.93 4.94 4.78
C TYR A 155 -5.65 4.11 3.71
N ILE A 156 -4.99 3.86 2.56
CA ILE A 156 -5.53 3.00 1.49
C ILE A 156 -5.78 1.58 2.03
N SER A 157 -4.83 1.02 2.79
CA SER A 157 -4.96 -0.32 3.35
C SER A 157 -6.15 -0.43 4.31
N ILE A 158 -6.31 0.49 5.26
CA ILE A 158 -7.40 0.46 6.23
C ILE A 158 -8.76 0.59 5.53
N THR A 159 -8.90 1.56 4.63
CA THR A 159 -10.16 1.82 3.94
C THR A 159 -10.58 0.66 3.04
N MET A 160 -9.64 -0.02 2.39
CA MET A 160 -9.93 -1.18 1.54
C MET A 160 -10.16 -2.47 2.35
N ASN A 161 -9.31 -2.76 3.33
CA ASN A 161 -9.37 -4.04 4.05
C ASN A 161 -10.54 -4.11 5.04
N CYS A 162 -11.00 -3.00 5.60
CA CYS A 162 -12.16 -3.00 6.50
C CYS A 162 -13.42 -3.59 5.83
N GLN A 163 -13.62 -3.34 4.54
CA GLN A 163 -14.75 -3.90 3.79
C GLN A 163 -14.63 -5.41 3.61
N TYR A 164 -13.44 -5.91 3.27
CA TYR A 164 -13.20 -7.35 3.15
C TYR A 164 -13.30 -8.07 4.51
N ILE A 165 -12.84 -7.44 5.58
CA ILE A 165 -13.04 -7.93 6.95
C ILE A 165 -14.54 -8.07 7.24
N TYR A 166 -15.35 -7.07 6.86
CA TYR A 166 -16.81 -7.14 7.02
C TYR A 166 -17.42 -8.28 6.17
N PHE A 167 -17.04 -8.39 4.90
CA PHE A 167 -17.51 -9.44 3.99
C PHE A 167 -17.20 -10.85 4.52
N ILE A 168 -15.97 -11.10 4.93
CA ILE A 168 -15.57 -12.38 5.55
C ILE A 168 -16.34 -12.60 6.85
N SER A 169 -16.48 -11.57 7.69
CA SER A 169 -17.23 -11.69 8.96
C SER A 169 -18.71 -11.99 8.77
N LYS A 170 -19.26 -11.74 7.57
CA LYS A 170 -20.65 -12.02 7.19
C LYS A 170 -20.81 -13.17 6.21
N ASN A 171 -19.72 -13.82 5.81
CA ASN A 171 -19.72 -14.87 4.79
C ASN A 171 -20.46 -14.45 3.51
N ILE A 172 -20.19 -13.23 3.04
CA ILE A 172 -20.73 -12.71 1.78
C ILE A 172 -19.58 -12.36 0.85
N THR A 173 -19.76 -12.66 -0.42
CA THR A 173 -18.88 -12.15 -1.48
C THR A 173 -19.23 -10.70 -1.81
N ALA A 174 -18.31 -10.02 -2.49
CA ALA A 174 -18.52 -8.66 -2.95
C ALA A 174 -19.75 -8.55 -3.88
N ILE A 175 -20.00 -9.57 -4.72
CA ILE A 175 -21.17 -9.64 -5.60
C ILE A 175 -22.45 -9.84 -4.79
N GLU A 176 -22.47 -10.82 -3.88
CA GLU A 176 -23.65 -11.10 -3.04
C GLU A 176 -24.03 -9.92 -2.16
N SER A 177 -23.06 -9.10 -1.78
CA SER A 177 -23.31 -7.87 -1.02
C SER A 177 -24.16 -6.84 -1.76
N SER A 178 -24.38 -7.00 -3.06
CA SER A 178 -25.25 -6.15 -3.89
C SER A 178 -26.69 -6.64 -3.99
N TYR A 179 -26.97 -7.86 -3.51
CA TYR A 179 -28.32 -8.43 -3.54
C TYR A 179 -29.18 -7.89 -2.38
N SER A 180 -30.48 -7.75 -2.62
CA SER A 180 -31.45 -7.30 -1.61
C SER A 180 -31.88 -8.38 -0.64
N ASP A 181 -31.57 -9.64 -0.94
CA ASP A 181 -32.10 -10.80 -0.22
C ASP A 181 -31.40 -11.01 1.12
N MET A 182 -32.07 -11.76 2.00
CA MET A 182 -31.49 -12.17 3.26
C MET A 182 -30.25 -13.03 3.03
N ASN A 183 -29.14 -12.70 3.67
CA ASN A 183 -27.91 -13.49 3.60
C ASN A 183 -28.12 -14.89 4.23
N PRO A 184 -28.08 -15.97 3.43
CA PRO A 184 -28.29 -17.33 3.93
C PRO A 184 -27.01 -17.97 4.48
N TYR A 185 -25.84 -17.38 4.24
CA TYR A 185 -24.53 -17.97 4.53
C TYR A 185 -23.88 -17.45 5.82
N ASP A 186 -24.46 -16.45 6.50
CA ASP A 186 -23.95 -15.97 7.80
C ASP A 186 -24.15 -17.04 8.88
N LEU A 187 -23.08 -17.76 9.22
CA LEU A 187 -23.01 -18.82 10.25
C LEU A 187 -22.46 -18.32 11.59
N GLY A 188 -22.33 -16.99 11.75
CA GLY A 188 -21.65 -16.36 12.88
C GLY A 188 -20.15 -16.19 12.65
N ILE A 189 -19.58 -15.14 13.27
CA ILE A 189 -18.23 -14.62 12.99
C ILE A 189 -17.17 -15.72 12.94
N TYR A 190 -17.08 -16.58 13.96
CA TYR A 190 -16.06 -17.64 13.99
C TYR A 190 -16.16 -18.59 12.79
N ASN A 191 -17.36 -19.10 12.51
CA ASN A 191 -17.59 -20.07 11.43
C ASN A 191 -17.39 -19.44 10.05
N ASN A 192 -17.74 -18.17 9.89
CA ASN A 192 -17.55 -17.42 8.65
C ASN A 192 -16.06 -17.25 8.33
N TRP A 193 -15.24 -16.90 9.33
CA TRP A 193 -13.79 -16.80 9.14
C TRP A 193 -13.14 -18.17 8.91
N LYS A 194 -13.60 -19.20 9.64
CA LYS A 194 -13.17 -20.59 9.43
C LYS A 194 -13.50 -21.08 8.00
N ALA A 195 -14.58 -20.62 7.39
CA ALA A 195 -14.92 -20.97 6.00
C ALA A 195 -13.85 -20.52 4.99
N VAL A 196 -13.12 -19.45 5.30
CA VAL A 196 -12.07 -18.87 4.44
C VAL A 196 -10.69 -19.37 4.81
N PHE A 197 -10.37 -19.39 6.11
CA PHE A 197 -9.01 -19.62 6.60
C PHE A 197 -8.80 -20.99 7.27
N ASP A 198 -9.82 -21.85 7.31
CA ASP A 198 -9.84 -23.08 8.09
C ASP A 198 -9.73 -22.83 9.61
N GLU A 199 -9.51 -23.85 10.43
CA GLU A 199 -9.30 -23.71 11.87
C GLU A 199 -8.17 -22.71 12.18
N PHE A 200 -8.39 -21.90 13.24
CA PHE A 200 -7.45 -20.86 13.62
C PHE A 200 -6.09 -21.46 14.02
N THR A 201 -5.09 -21.25 13.17
CA THR A 201 -3.72 -21.74 13.35
C THR A 201 -2.71 -20.72 12.82
N TRP A 202 -1.42 -20.95 13.05
CA TRP A 202 -0.34 -20.12 12.52
C TRP A 202 -0.36 -19.98 10.99
N LYS A 203 -1.01 -20.92 10.28
CA LYS A 203 -1.14 -20.91 8.81
C LYS A 203 -1.92 -19.70 8.29
N TRP A 204 -2.79 -19.09 9.11
CA TRP A 204 -3.57 -17.91 8.73
C TRP A 204 -2.72 -16.72 8.28
N PHE A 205 -1.46 -16.66 8.73
CA PHE A 205 -0.54 -15.56 8.43
C PHE A 205 0.33 -15.81 7.20
N PHE A 206 0.11 -16.92 6.48
CA PHE A 206 0.92 -17.32 5.33
C PHE A 206 0.03 -17.70 4.14
N PRO A 207 0.47 -17.45 2.90
CA PRO A 207 -0.27 -17.82 1.69
C PRO A 207 -0.15 -19.33 1.41
N LEU A 208 -0.78 -20.15 2.25
CA LEU A 208 -0.81 -21.61 2.14
C LEU A 208 -2.19 -22.06 1.65
N ASN A 209 -2.22 -23.19 0.95
CA ASN A 209 -3.48 -23.79 0.53
C ASN A 209 -4.32 -24.17 1.76
N VAL A 210 -5.61 -23.81 1.71
CA VAL A 210 -6.61 -24.26 2.67
C VAL A 210 -7.26 -25.55 2.16
N GLU A 211 -7.42 -26.53 3.04
CA GLU A 211 -8.25 -27.70 2.79
C GLU A 211 -9.68 -27.29 3.13
N CYS A 212 -10.39 -26.66 2.19
CA CYS A 212 -11.72 -26.08 2.42
C CYS A 212 -12.67 -27.10 3.07
N ALA A 213 -12.85 -27.00 4.40
CA ALA A 213 -13.48 -28.03 5.21
C ALA A 213 -15.02 -28.04 5.14
N GLN A 214 -15.64 -27.04 4.52
CA GLN A 214 -17.10 -26.81 4.60
C GLN A 214 -17.88 -27.11 3.31
N LYS A 215 -17.22 -27.50 2.21
CA LYS A 215 -17.88 -27.74 0.92
C LYS A 215 -18.21 -29.22 0.74
N THR A 216 -19.49 -29.58 0.77
CA THR A 216 -19.97 -30.93 0.40
C THR A 216 -20.68 -30.87 -0.94
N ASN A 217 -20.27 -31.65 -1.94
CA ASN A 217 -20.92 -31.68 -3.26
C ASN A 217 -21.12 -30.30 -3.92
N TYR A 218 -20.15 -29.41 -3.75
CA TYR A 218 -20.20 -28.02 -4.23
C TYR A 218 -21.23 -27.10 -3.57
N LEU A 219 -21.87 -27.54 -2.49
CA LEU A 219 -22.81 -26.74 -1.71
C LEU A 219 -22.13 -26.10 -0.49
N TYR A 220 -22.60 -24.91 -0.13
CA TYR A 220 -22.18 -24.19 1.07
C TYR A 220 -23.25 -24.34 2.17
N PRO A 221 -22.85 -24.43 3.45
CA PRO A 221 -23.78 -24.50 4.57
C PRO A 221 -24.66 -23.23 4.66
N LEU A 222 -25.96 -23.45 4.92
CA LEU A 222 -26.95 -22.40 5.12
C LEU A 222 -27.23 -22.21 6.61
N ASN A 223 -27.60 -20.99 7.01
CA ASN A 223 -28.02 -20.71 8.37
C ASN A 223 -29.42 -21.28 8.67
N ASP A 224 -29.68 -21.54 9.96
CA ASP A 224 -30.91 -22.19 10.43
C ASP A 224 -32.16 -21.43 9.99
N LYS A 225 -32.09 -20.09 9.96
CA LYS A 225 -33.21 -19.25 9.55
C LYS A 225 -33.61 -19.52 8.10
N TYR A 226 -32.65 -19.64 7.18
CA TYR A 226 -32.91 -19.92 5.78
C TYR A 226 -33.37 -21.37 5.57
N MET A 227 -32.77 -22.33 6.30
CA MET A 227 -33.20 -23.74 6.27
C MET A 227 -34.66 -23.91 6.69
N ASN A 228 -35.12 -23.18 7.71
CA ASN A 228 -36.50 -23.23 8.17
C ASN A 228 -37.49 -22.69 7.11
N ILE A 229 -37.11 -21.67 6.34
CA ILE A 229 -37.94 -21.15 5.24
C ILE A 229 -38.10 -22.22 4.16
N ILE A 230 -36.98 -22.79 3.68
CA ILE A 230 -37.01 -23.84 2.64
C ILE A 230 -37.87 -25.03 3.09
N ASN A 231 -37.73 -25.46 4.34
CA ASN A 231 -38.51 -26.57 4.87
C ASN A 231 -40.01 -26.25 4.94
N THR A 232 -40.37 -24.99 5.23
CA THR A 232 -41.78 -24.57 5.29
C THR A 232 -42.38 -24.51 3.88
N ASP A 233 -41.69 -23.87 2.93
CA ASP A 233 -42.14 -23.78 1.54
C ASP A 233 -42.30 -25.16 0.89
N MET A 234 -41.38 -26.09 1.19
CA MET A 234 -41.46 -27.46 0.70
C MET A 234 -42.64 -28.22 1.31
N ASN A 235 -42.96 -28.00 2.59
CA ASN A 235 -44.13 -28.60 3.22
C ASN A 235 -45.43 -28.05 2.61
N ASP A 236 -45.51 -26.74 2.35
CA ASP A 236 -46.69 -26.12 1.74
C ASP A 236 -46.89 -26.62 0.30
N PHE A 237 -45.82 -26.75 -0.50
CA PHE A 237 -45.89 -27.34 -1.83
C PHE A 237 -46.37 -28.80 -1.82
N LEU A 238 -45.93 -29.59 -0.84
CA LEU A 238 -46.39 -30.98 -0.70
C LEU A 238 -47.86 -31.05 -0.24
N LEU A 239 -48.31 -30.13 0.60
CA LEU A 239 -49.71 -30.03 1.03
C LEU A 239 -50.63 -29.63 -0.14
N ASP A 240 -50.23 -28.68 -0.98
CA ASP A 240 -51.00 -28.26 -2.15
C ASP A 240 -51.14 -29.40 -3.17
N ASN A 241 -50.05 -30.12 -3.49
CA ASN A 241 -50.11 -31.28 -4.40
C ASN A 241 -50.98 -32.41 -3.84
N ASN A 242 -50.93 -32.66 -2.53
CA ASN A 242 -51.80 -33.68 -1.92
C ASN A 242 -53.27 -33.26 -1.98
N ASN A 243 -53.58 -31.98 -1.80
CA ASN A 243 -54.95 -31.48 -1.92
C ASN A 243 -55.47 -31.46 -3.37
N GLU A 244 -54.61 -31.28 -4.37
CA GLU A 244 -54.96 -31.41 -5.78
C GLU A 244 -55.24 -32.87 -6.16
N ASN A 245 -54.39 -33.81 -5.74
CA ASN A 245 -54.61 -35.24 -5.99
C ASN A 245 -55.91 -35.76 -5.32
N ILE A 246 -56.27 -35.27 -4.13
CA ILE A 246 -57.53 -35.63 -3.46
C ILE A 246 -58.76 -35.10 -4.21
N LYS A 247 -58.64 -34.01 -4.98
CA LYS A 247 -59.74 -33.47 -5.79
C LYS A 247 -59.94 -34.21 -7.11
N GLU A 248 -58.90 -34.82 -7.68
CA GLU A 248 -59.00 -35.60 -8.93
C GLU A 248 -59.55 -37.02 -8.72
N ASP A 249 -59.38 -37.60 -7.52
CA ASP A 249 -59.91 -38.94 -7.18
C ASP A 249 -61.37 -38.92 -6.66
N GLY A 250 -62.03 -37.75 -6.67
CA GLY A 250 -63.35 -37.52 -6.08
C GLY A 250 -64.54 -37.42 -7.05
N ASP A 251 -64.33 -37.52 -8.36
CA ASP A 251 -65.37 -37.44 -9.42
C ASP A 251 -65.61 -38.78 -10.14
#